data_AF-A0A8J6CLY8-F1
#
_entry.id   AF-A0A8J6CLY8-F1
#
_cell.length_a   1.000
_cell.length_b   1.000
_cell.length_c   1.000
_cell.angle_alpha   90.00
_cell.angle_beta   90.00
_cell.angle_gamma   90.00
#
_symmetry.space_group_name_H-M   'P 1'
#
loop_
_entity.id
_entity.type
_entity.pdbx_description
1 polymer ?
#
loop_
_entity_poly.entity_id
_entity_poly.type
_entity_poly.pdbx_seq_one_letter_code
_entity_poly.pdbx_strand_id
1 'polypeptide(L)'
;MAVKNSTSAHAKCSRKKAAASSSLIPKFMKNSKTTMALALLIFDSLLVSFIIAYIPYTKIDWDAYMSQVSGFLGGERDYKNLKGDTGPLVYPASFLYVYSAIQYVTRGQVFPAQVILVLNFVWDFIHHNIVLLIYVKTDVLSWWALILLCLSKRVLKQHQGRRL
;
A
#
# COMPACT_ATOMS: atom_id res chain seq x y z
N MET A 1 72.24 16.68 4.92
CA MET A 1 71.05 17.56 5.08
C MET A 1 69.86 16.83 4.50
N ALA A 2 68.92 16.40 5.35
CA ALA A 2 67.73 15.64 4.96
C ALA A 2 66.49 16.49 5.23
N VAL A 3 65.74 16.85 4.18
CA VAL A 3 64.40 17.43 4.29
C VAL A 3 63.45 16.49 3.56
N LYS A 4 62.86 15.55 4.30
CA LYS A 4 61.75 14.72 3.81
C LYS A 4 60.47 15.53 3.96
N ASN A 5 59.87 15.94 2.84
CA ASN A 5 58.58 16.62 2.79
C ASN A 5 57.47 15.73 3.38
N SER A 6 56.97 16.11 4.56
CA SER A 6 55.92 15.42 5.33
C SER A 6 54.49 15.85 4.97
N THR A 7 54.28 16.57 3.87
CA THR A 7 52.98 17.16 3.50
C THR A 7 52.09 16.28 2.62
N SER A 8 52.57 15.14 2.10
CA SER A 8 51.79 14.33 1.14
C SER A 8 50.88 13.25 1.76
N ALA A 9 51.10 12.89 3.03
CA ALA A 9 50.34 11.83 3.71
C ALA A 9 48.96 12.29 4.20
N HIS A 10 48.86 13.53 4.70
CA HIS A 10 47.62 14.07 5.25
C HIS A 10 46.56 14.37 4.17
N ALA A 11 46.98 14.75 2.96
CA ALA A 11 46.08 15.00 1.84
C ALA A 11 45.45 13.73 1.25
N LYS A 12 46.12 12.57 1.37
CA LYS A 12 45.59 11.27 0.89
C LYS A 12 44.56 10.67 1.85
N CYS A 13 44.68 10.90 3.16
CA CYS A 13 43.75 10.38 4.16
C CYS A 13 42.38 11.08 4.11
N SER A 14 42.37 12.40 3.89
CA SER A 14 41.13 13.18 3.81
C SER A 14 40.33 12.89 2.53
N ARG A 15 41.01 12.64 1.40
CA ARG A 15 40.37 12.37 0.10
C ARG A 15 39.63 11.03 0.04
N LYS A 16 40.03 10.04 0.85
CA LYS A 16 39.36 8.73 0.93
C LYS A 16 38.02 8.78 1.69
N LYS A 17 37.86 9.70 2.65
CA LYS A 17 36.61 9.82 3.44
C LYS A 17 35.49 10.54 2.67
N ALA A 18 35.81 11.53 1.83
CA ALA A 18 34.82 12.26 1.04
C ALA A 18 34.24 11.45 -0.14
N ALA A 19 35.01 10.50 -0.69
CA ALA A 19 34.57 9.62 -1.79
C ALA A 19 33.68 8.44 -1.35
N ALA A 20 33.53 8.21 -0.03
CA ALA A 20 32.74 7.10 0.50
C ALA A 20 31.24 7.41 0.57
N SER A 21 30.84 8.68 0.59
CA SER A 21 29.45 9.08 0.83
C SER A 21 28.59 9.18 -0.45
N SER A 22 29.20 9.33 -1.64
CA SER A 22 28.46 9.50 -2.90
C SER A 22 28.15 8.18 -3.63
N SER A 23 28.56 7.02 -3.09
CA SER A 23 28.62 5.77 -3.86
C SER A 23 27.49 4.76 -3.59
N LEU A 24 26.52 5.07 -2.74
CA LEU A 24 25.43 4.13 -2.43
C LEU A 24 24.44 3.96 -3.60
N ILE A 25 24.14 5.04 -4.31
CA ILE A 25 23.21 5.04 -5.46
C ILE A 25 23.75 4.21 -6.64
N PRO A 26 25.01 4.37 -7.12
CA PRO A 26 25.52 3.59 -8.25
C PRO A 26 25.76 2.11 -7.91
N LYS A 27 25.97 1.75 -6.64
CA LYS A 27 26.14 0.35 -6.21
C LYS A 27 24.80 -0.39 -6.11
N PHE A 28 23.74 0.31 -5.72
CA PHE A 28 22.37 -0.22 -5.66
C PHE A 28 21.77 -0.48 -7.05
N MET A 29 22.17 0.31 -8.05
CA MET A 29 21.75 0.20 -9.46
C MET A 29 22.43 -0.93 -10.25
N LYS A 30 23.35 -1.69 -9.64
CA LYS A 30 24.12 -2.75 -10.32
C LYS A 30 23.44 -4.12 -10.31
N ASN A 31 22.40 -4.29 -9.49
CA ASN A 31 21.67 -5.56 -9.35
C ASN A 31 20.37 -5.51 -10.19
N SER A 32 20.23 -6.40 -11.17
CA SER A 32 19.02 -6.45 -12.02
C SER A 32 17.72 -6.58 -11.20
N LYS A 33 17.77 -7.27 -10.05
CA LYS A 33 16.65 -7.45 -9.12
C LYS A 33 16.21 -6.16 -8.43
N THR A 34 17.15 -5.31 -7.99
CA THR A 34 16.82 -4.04 -7.31
C THR A 34 16.26 -3.03 -8.29
N THR A 35 16.82 -2.97 -9.50
CA THR A 35 16.32 -2.11 -10.58
C THR A 35 14.90 -2.52 -10.99
N MET A 36 14.63 -3.82 -11.13
CA MET A 36 13.28 -4.32 -11.43
C MET A 36 12.29 -4.03 -10.30
N ALA A 37 12.67 -4.24 -9.04
CA ALA A 37 11.82 -3.94 -7.90
C ALA A 37 11.48 -2.44 -7.81
N LEU A 38 12.46 -1.56 -8.04
CA LEU A 38 12.22 -0.12 -8.07
C LEU A 38 11.29 0.28 -9.21
N ALA A 39 11.47 -0.30 -10.41
CA ALA A 39 10.59 -0.06 -11.55
C ALA A 39 9.15 -0.51 -11.25
N LEU A 40 8.98 -1.68 -10.62
CA LEU A 40 7.68 -2.20 -10.20
C LEU A 40 7.01 -1.27 -9.17
N LEU A 41 7.76 -0.76 -8.19
CA LEU A 41 7.22 0.17 -7.20
C LEU A 41 6.76 1.49 -7.82
N ILE A 42 7.52 2.05 -8.76
CA ILE A 42 7.14 3.26 -9.48
C ILE A 42 5.88 3.00 -10.31
N PHE A 43 5.86 1.91 -11.06
CA PHE A 43 4.70 1.52 -11.88
C PHE A 43 3.44 1.32 -11.02
N ASP A 44 3.56 0.59 -9.91
CA ASP A 44 2.45 0.34 -8.99
C ASP A 44 1.94 1.64 -8.37
N SER A 45 2.83 2.54 -7.94
CA SER A 45 2.47 3.87 -7.41
C SER A 45 1.73 4.73 -8.44
N LEU A 46 2.16 4.70 -9.71
CA LEU A 46 1.51 5.44 -10.80
C LEU A 46 0.14 4.85 -11.13
N LEU A 47 0.04 3.53 -11.21
CA LEU A 47 -1.22 2.82 -11.47
C LEU A 47 -2.22 3.09 -10.35
N VAL A 48 -1.80 2.98 -9.10
CA VAL A 48 -2.59 3.34 -7.93
C VAL A 48 -3.07 4.79 -7.99
N SER A 49 -2.17 5.73 -8.25
CA SER A 49 -2.49 7.17 -8.34
C SER A 49 -3.49 7.44 -9.46
N PHE A 50 -3.33 6.78 -10.61
CA PHE A 50 -4.23 6.86 -11.74
C PHE A 50 -5.62 6.33 -11.38
N ILE A 51 -5.71 5.16 -10.76
CA ILE A 51 -6.99 4.60 -10.31
C ILE A 51 -7.64 5.53 -9.28
N ILE A 52 -6.89 6.14 -8.35
CA ILE A 52 -7.43 7.10 -7.38
C ILE A 52 -8.00 8.34 -8.08
N ALA A 53 -7.28 8.89 -9.06
CA ALA A 53 -7.70 10.10 -9.76
C ALA A 53 -8.89 9.88 -10.72
N TYR A 54 -8.95 8.73 -11.39
CA TYR A 54 -9.89 8.51 -12.50
C TYR A 54 -11.14 7.69 -12.14
N ILE A 55 -11.13 6.91 -11.06
CA ILE A 55 -12.29 6.12 -10.66
C ILE A 55 -13.10 6.89 -9.61
N PRO A 56 -14.27 7.46 -9.98
CA PRO A 56 -15.09 8.21 -9.05
C PRO A 56 -15.67 7.29 -7.96
N TYR A 57 -15.73 7.83 -6.74
CA TYR A 57 -16.42 7.18 -5.64
C TYR A 57 -17.91 6.98 -5.97
N THR A 58 -18.43 5.79 -5.71
CA THR A 58 -19.84 5.46 -5.94
C THR A 58 -20.57 5.50 -4.61
N LYS A 59 -21.44 6.52 -4.41
CA LYS A 59 -22.23 6.68 -3.18
C LYS A 59 -23.19 5.52 -2.91
N ILE A 60 -23.56 4.81 -3.97
CA ILE A 60 -24.57 3.74 -3.98
C ILE A 60 -24.24 2.62 -2.99
N ASP A 61 -22.96 2.22 -2.92
CA ASP A 61 -22.57 1.11 -2.04
C ASP A 61 -22.63 1.51 -0.56
N TRP A 62 -22.16 2.72 -0.21
CA TRP A 62 -22.19 3.22 1.16
C TRP A 62 -23.60 3.32 1.73
N ASP A 63 -24.53 3.91 0.98
CA ASP A 63 -25.91 4.07 1.44
C ASP A 63 -26.58 2.68 1.63
N ALA A 64 -26.33 1.73 0.70
CA ALA A 64 -26.80 0.36 0.84
C ALA A 64 -26.21 -0.34 2.07
N TYR A 65 -24.93 -0.11 2.38
CA TYR A 65 -24.26 -0.73 3.53
C TYR A 65 -24.71 -0.15 4.85
N MET A 66 -24.85 1.17 4.93
CA MET A 66 -25.39 1.80 6.14
C MET A 66 -26.82 1.34 6.41
N SER A 67 -27.63 1.08 5.38
CA SER A 67 -28.96 0.48 5.54
C SER A 67 -28.88 -0.92 6.15
N GLN A 68 -28.03 -1.80 5.60
CA GLN A 68 -27.83 -3.16 6.13
C GLN A 68 -27.28 -3.16 7.57
N VAL A 69 -26.33 -2.28 7.87
CA VAL A 69 -25.75 -2.15 9.22
C VAL A 69 -26.77 -1.58 10.19
N SER A 70 -27.62 -0.64 9.76
CA SER A 70 -28.69 -0.09 10.60
C SER A 70 -29.72 -1.17 10.99
N GLY A 71 -30.08 -2.06 10.07
CA GLY A 71 -30.92 -3.23 10.39
C GLY A 71 -30.27 -4.15 11.42
N PHE A 72 -28.97 -4.44 11.26
CA PHE A 72 -28.22 -5.24 12.21
C PHE A 72 -28.13 -4.60 13.60
N LEU A 73 -27.81 -3.31 13.67
CA LEU A 73 -27.79 -2.53 14.93
C LEU A 73 -29.18 -2.41 15.56
N GLY A 74 -30.23 -2.42 14.75
CA GLY A 74 -31.64 -2.49 15.17
C GLY A 74 -32.06 -3.86 15.70
N GLY A 75 -31.18 -4.87 15.67
CA GLY A 75 -31.42 -6.19 16.24
C GLY A 75 -31.79 -7.28 15.23
N GLU A 76 -31.86 -6.97 13.94
CA GLU A 76 -32.09 -7.98 12.91
C GLU A 76 -30.87 -8.90 12.77
N ARG A 77 -31.11 -10.21 12.77
CA ARG A 77 -30.06 -11.26 12.65
C ARG A 77 -30.31 -12.20 11.47
N ASP A 78 -31.50 -12.21 10.90
CA ASP A 78 -31.76 -12.93 9.67
C ASP A 78 -31.16 -12.17 8.47
N TYR A 79 -30.13 -12.77 7.87
CA TYR A 79 -29.44 -12.21 6.71
C TYR A 79 -30.37 -11.96 5.52
N LYS A 80 -31.45 -12.74 5.41
CA LYS A 80 -32.44 -12.54 4.35
C LYS A 80 -33.19 -11.23 4.51
N ASN A 81 -33.25 -10.65 5.71
CA ASN A 81 -33.96 -9.41 5.99
C ASN A 81 -33.02 -8.19 5.99
N LEU A 82 -31.71 -8.40 6.14
CA LEU A 82 -30.70 -7.35 6.02
C LEU A 82 -30.51 -6.98 4.54
N LYS A 83 -31.26 -5.99 4.04
CA LYS A 83 -31.20 -5.54 2.63
C LYS A 83 -30.98 -4.03 2.53
N GLY A 84 -30.25 -3.61 1.50
CA GLY A 84 -30.17 -2.22 1.07
C GLY A 84 -30.79 -2.04 -0.31
N ASP A 85 -30.62 -0.87 -0.90
CA ASP A 85 -31.15 -0.56 -2.25
C ASP A 85 -30.54 -1.46 -3.35
N THR A 86 -29.40 -2.10 -3.06
CA THR A 86 -28.72 -3.06 -3.96
C THR A 86 -29.16 -4.51 -3.74
N GLY A 87 -30.09 -4.76 -2.81
CA GLY A 87 -30.59 -6.10 -2.48
C GLY A 87 -30.08 -6.64 -1.14
N PRO A 88 -30.25 -7.95 -0.88
CA PRO A 88 -29.89 -8.57 0.39
C PRO A 88 -28.38 -8.61 0.64
N LEU A 89 -28.01 -8.63 1.91
CA LEU A 89 -26.64 -8.80 2.37
C LEU A 89 -26.10 -10.16 1.92
N VAL A 90 -25.07 -10.13 1.06
CA VAL A 90 -24.36 -11.33 0.57
C VAL A 90 -22.98 -11.50 1.20
N TYR A 91 -22.55 -10.54 2.04
CA TYR A 91 -21.24 -10.55 2.69
C TYR A 91 -21.29 -11.27 4.05
N PRO A 92 -20.17 -11.87 4.50
CA PRO A 92 -20.11 -12.56 5.78
C PRO A 92 -20.24 -11.61 6.99
N ALA A 93 -20.55 -12.14 8.17
CA ALA A 93 -20.78 -11.37 9.41
C ALA A 93 -19.67 -10.37 9.78
N SER A 94 -18.42 -10.66 9.42
CA SER A 94 -17.31 -9.75 9.63
C SER A 94 -17.54 -8.39 9.00
N PHE A 95 -18.21 -8.33 7.84
CA PHE A 95 -18.60 -7.09 7.19
C PHE A 95 -19.48 -6.24 8.12
N LEU A 96 -20.52 -6.82 8.70
CA LEU A 96 -21.41 -6.10 9.62
C LEU A 96 -20.66 -5.57 10.83
N TYR A 97 -19.77 -6.37 11.44
CA TYR A 97 -19.00 -5.93 12.61
C TYR A 97 -18.05 -4.77 12.27
N VAL A 98 -17.32 -4.89 11.15
CA VAL A 98 -16.38 -3.85 10.71
C VAL A 98 -17.13 -2.56 10.37
N TYR A 99 -18.20 -2.64 9.57
CA TYR A 99 -18.95 -1.46 9.18
C TYR A 99 -19.79 -0.87 10.32
N SER A 100 -20.21 -1.66 11.30
CA SER A 100 -20.79 -1.15 12.56
C SER A 100 -19.78 -0.30 13.33
N ALA A 101 -18.52 -0.77 13.43
CA ALA A 101 -17.46 -0.01 14.08
C ALA A 101 -17.13 1.27 13.29
N ILE A 102 -17.05 1.19 11.96
CA ILE A 102 -16.86 2.37 11.10
C ILE A 102 -18.01 3.34 11.29
N GLN A 103 -19.27 2.89 11.23
CA GLN A 103 -20.45 3.74 11.42
C GLN A 103 -20.45 4.41 12.81
N TYR A 104 -20.03 3.70 13.85
CA TYR A 104 -19.89 4.26 15.19
C TYR A 104 -18.87 5.40 15.24
N VAL A 105 -17.71 5.24 14.58
CA VAL A 105 -16.65 6.26 14.55
C VAL A 105 -17.00 7.43 13.63
N THR A 106 -17.60 7.16 12.46
CA THR A 106 -17.90 8.18 11.44
C THR A 106 -19.26 8.83 11.63
N ARG A 107 -20.09 8.31 12.54
CA ARG A 107 -21.51 8.67 12.69
C ARG A 107 -22.32 8.55 11.40
N GLY A 108 -21.94 7.60 10.53
CA GLY A 108 -22.55 7.40 9.21
C GLY A 108 -22.21 8.49 8.17
N GLN A 109 -21.30 9.41 8.48
CA GLN A 109 -20.89 10.45 7.54
C GLN A 109 -19.90 9.90 6.50
N VAL A 110 -20.09 10.31 5.24
CA VAL A 110 -19.28 9.85 4.10
C VAL A 110 -17.83 10.34 4.19
N PHE A 111 -17.62 11.61 4.51
CA PHE A 111 -16.26 12.20 4.49
C PHE A 111 -15.31 11.54 5.51
N PRO A 112 -15.68 11.35 6.80
CA PRO A 112 -14.83 10.61 7.74
C PRO A 112 -14.60 9.14 7.33
N ALA A 113 -15.60 8.49 6.74
CA ALA A 113 -15.45 7.14 6.22
C ALA A 113 -14.44 7.07 5.07
N GLN A 114 -14.46 8.05 4.16
CA GLN A 114 -13.47 8.17 3.09
C GLN A 114 -12.05 8.31 3.64
N VAL A 115 -11.86 9.10 4.70
CA VAL A 115 -10.55 9.22 5.35
C VAL A 115 -10.07 7.86 5.88
N ILE A 116 -10.96 7.09 6.54
CA ILE A 116 -10.62 5.75 7.03
C ILE A 116 -10.27 4.80 5.87
N LEU A 117 -11.00 4.85 4.76
CA LEU A 117 -10.71 4.02 3.57
C LEU A 117 -9.36 4.40 2.94
N VAL A 118 -9.04 5.70 2.84
CA VAL A 118 -7.73 6.17 2.35
C VAL A 118 -6.60 5.74 3.29
N LEU A 119 -6.81 5.78 4.61
CA LEU A 119 -5.82 5.31 5.58
C LEU A 119 -5.56 3.80 5.44
N ASN A 120 -6.60 2.99 5.29
CA ASN A 120 -6.46 1.55 5.03
C ASN A 120 -5.70 1.29 3.72
N PHE A 121 -6.02 2.05 2.68
CA PHE A 121 -5.35 1.97 1.39
C PHE A 121 -3.84 2.25 1.51
N VAL A 122 -3.46 3.32 2.21
CA VAL A 122 -2.06 3.69 2.43
C VAL A 122 -1.34 2.63 3.28
N TRP A 123 -2.02 2.08 4.29
CA TRP A 123 -1.48 1.02 5.13
C TRP A 123 -1.14 -0.26 4.35
N ASP A 124 -2.06 -0.72 3.50
CA ASP A 124 -1.87 -1.87 2.62
C ASP A 124 -0.71 -1.65 1.64
N PHE A 125 -0.62 -0.43 1.07
CA PHE A 125 0.47 -0.04 0.19
C PHE A 125 1.82 -0.14 0.91
N ILE A 126 1.94 0.40 2.13
CA ILE A 126 3.17 0.32 2.92
C ILE A 126 3.53 -1.16 3.21
N HIS A 127 2.57 -1.98 3.61
CA HIS A 127 2.80 -3.41 3.85
C HIS A 127 3.33 -4.13 2.61
N HIS A 128 2.73 -3.86 1.44
CA HIS A 128 3.17 -4.44 0.18
C HIS A 128 4.63 -4.06 -0.14
N ASN A 129 4.97 -2.79 0.03
CA ASN A 129 6.32 -2.27 -0.18
C ASN A 129 7.34 -2.94 0.77
N ILE A 130 7.01 -3.13 2.05
CA ILE A 130 7.88 -3.81 3.01
C ILE A 130 8.13 -5.25 2.60
N VAL A 131 7.08 -5.98 2.21
CA VAL A 131 7.20 -7.37 1.74
C VAL A 131 8.10 -7.47 0.51
N LEU A 132 7.95 -6.56 -0.46
CA LEU A 132 8.84 -6.46 -1.63
C LEU A 132 10.30 -6.21 -1.21
N LEU A 133 10.55 -5.29 -0.28
CA LEU A 133 11.89 -5.00 0.21
C LEU A 133 12.54 -6.21 0.90
N ILE A 134 11.77 -6.97 1.68
CA ILE A 134 12.25 -8.21 2.31
C ILE A 134 12.65 -9.23 1.24
N TYR A 135 11.84 -9.42 0.19
CA TYR A 135 12.15 -10.36 -0.88
C TYR A 135 13.38 -9.96 -1.70
N VAL A 136 13.58 -8.66 -1.94
CA VAL A 136 14.78 -8.15 -2.61
C VAL A 136 16.03 -8.35 -1.74
N LYS A 137 15.93 -8.17 -0.42
CA LYS A 137 17.06 -8.33 0.51
C LYS A 137 17.45 -9.79 0.77
N THR A 138 16.47 -10.68 0.81
CA THR A 138 16.69 -12.09 1.14
C THR A 138 17.17 -12.91 -0.05
N ASP A 139 17.10 -12.37 -1.27
CA ASP A 139 17.48 -13.00 -2.54
C ASP A 139 16.82 -14.37 -2.81
N VAL A 140 15.76 -14.69 -2.06
CA VAL A 140 15.06 -15.99 -2.11
C VAL A 140 14.31 -16.19 -3.43
N LEU A 141 13.82 -15.10 -4.03
CA LEU A 141 13.02 -15.16 -5.26
C LEU A 141 13.78 -14.67 -6.49
N SER A 142 13.46 -15.31 -7.61
CA SER A 142 13.90 -14.88 -8.93
C SER A 142 13.20 -13.58 -9.33
N TRP A 143 13.86 -12.79 -10.18
CA TRP A 143 13.38 -11.49 -10.66
C TRP A 143 11.97 -11.53 -11.28
N TRP A 144 11.62 -12.59 -12.01
CA TRP A 144 10.28 -12.78 -12.59
C TRP A 144 9.19 -13.06 -11.55
N ALA A 145 9.54 -13.66 -10.41
CA ALA A 145 8.59 -13.95 -9.35
C ALA A 145 8.13 -12.68 -8.60
N LEU A 146 8.95 -11.62 -8.61
CA LEU A 146 8.55 -10.29 -8.13
C LEU A 146 7.40 -9.71 -8.97
N ILE A 147 7.41 -9.95 -10.28
CA ILE A 147 6.33 -9.52 -11.19
C ILE A 147 5.03 -10.26 -10.86
N LEU A 148 5.09 -11.57 -10.65
CA LEU A 148 3.91 -12.36 -10.23
C LEU A 148 3.39 -11.96 -8.85
N LEU A 149 4.27 -11.54 -7.94
CA LEU A 149 3.90 -11.04 -6.63
C LEU A 149 3.13 -9.71 -6.73
N CYS A 150 3.57 -8.79 -7.59
CA CYS A 150 2.86 -7.54 -7.87
C CYS A 150 1.55 -7.78 -8.64
N LEU A 151 1.52 -8.74 -9.57
CA LEU A 151 0.30 -9.10 -10.32
C LEU A 151 -0.66 -10.01 -9.54
N SER A 152 -0.29 -10.43 -8.33
CA SER A 152 -1.13 -11.27 -7.48
C SER A 152 -2.49 -10.60 -7.25
N LYS A 153 -3.54 -11.41 -7.10
CA LYS A 153 -4.92 -10.96 -6.85
C LYS A 153 -5.04 -9.91 -5.72
N ARG A 154 -4.05 -9.78 -4.83
CA ARG A 154 -3.97 -8.72 -3.81
C ARG A 154 -3.97 -7.29 -4.40
N VAL A 155 -3.23 -7.02 -5.48
CA VAL A 155 -3.21 -5.68 -6.12
C VAL A 155 -4.49 -5.46 -6.93
N LEU A 156 -4.99 -6.48 -7.64
CA LEU A 156 -6.27 -6.38 -8.36
C LEU A 156 -7.47 -6.19 -7.41
N LYS A 157 -7.37 -6.65 -6.15
CA LYS A 157 -8.43 -6.49 -5.15
C LYS A 157 -8.56 -5.07 -4.62
N GLN A 158 -7.60 -4.18 -4.87
CA GLN A 158 -7.76 -2.75 -4.59
C GLN A 158 -8.86 -2.08 -5.42
N HIS A 159 -9.31 -2.72 -6.51
CA HIS A 159 -10.52 -2.32 -7.23
C HIS A 159 -11.81 -2.60 -6.42
N GLN A 160 -11.82 -3.60 -5.54
CA GLN A 160 -13.05 -4.02 -4.85
C GLN A 160 -13.36 -3.16 -3.62
N GLY A 161 -12.36 -2.54 -2.99
CA GLY A 161 -12.55 -1.69 -1.80
C GLY A 161 -13.18 -0.30 -2.06
N ARG A 162 -13.40 0.09 -3.32
CA ARG A 162 -14.12 1.32 -3.70
C ARG A 162 -15.47 1.08 -4.39
N ARG A 163 -15.84 -0.20 -4.57
CA ARG A 163 -17.22 -0.67 -4.76
C ARG A 163 -17.78 -1.18 -3.42
N LEU A 164 -17.29 -0.57 -2.36
CA LEU A 164 -17.72 -0.74 -0.99
C LEU A 164 -17.88 0.65 -0.34
#